data_AF-W7UMW2-F1
#
_entry.id   AF-W7UMW2-F1
#
_cell.length_a   1.000
_cell.length_b   1.000
_cell.length_c   1.000
_cell.angle_alpha   90.00
_cell.angle_beta   90.00
_cell.angle_gamma   90.00
#
_symmetry.space_group_name_H-M   'P 1'
#
loop_
_entity.id
_entity.type
_entity.pdbx_description
1 polymer ?
#
loop_
_entity_poly.entity_id
_entity_poly.type
_entity_poly.pdbx_seq_one_letter_code
_entity_poly.pdbx_strand_id
1 'polypeptide(L)'
;MKKILGILFLLIVIAIGICAYFFPGIPYRYKCTHEFKLLDSIYSEVPADLAPLPADYADYSNLGIRITAWNDMEAVRTEDKNEALWENEDKSHTIHVKTETLGDNYDFLDRTGITHEALNSYCKKVGKTPPETNHEFVRLIMSLTMEDFDIHDMKNAKTFYKLMSLKNEEFMGLNCPVRYYSGDGVGYKGFMKTVEMPSEKTAVINIYPDKNNHRHYTIELSVTDWNEILAISESIKLTE
;
A
#
# COMPACT_ATOMS: atom_id res chain seq x y z
N MET A 1 36.02 12.70 44.32
CA MET A 1 35.66 12.47 42.89
C MET A 1 35.40 11.00 42.55
N LYS A 2 36.30 10.03 42.82
CA LYS A 2 36.09 8.60 42.46
C LYS A 2 34.81 7.94 43.04
N LYS A 3 34.43 8.27 44.29
CA LYS A 3 33.19 7.74 44.92
C LYS A 3 31.91 8.28 44.28
N ILE A 4 31.92 9.56 43.86
CA ILE A 4 30.78 10.20 43.20
C ILE A 4 30.58 9.61 41.80
N LEU A 5 31.67 9.34 41.08
CA LEU A 5 31.63 8.69 39.77
C LEU A 5 31.05 7.27 39.83
N GLY A 6 31.41 6.50 40.88
CA GLY A 6 30.89 5.14 41.08
C GLY A 6 29.39 5.11 41.41
N ILE A 7 28.91 6.05 42.22
CA ILE A 7 27.48 6.20 42.52
C ILE A 7 26.71 6.64 41.26
N LEU A 8 27.26 7.58 40.48
CA LEU A 8 26.65 8.02 39.23
C LEU A 8 26.54 6.87 38.22
N PHE A 9 27.59 6.06 38.09
CA PHE A 9 27.59 4.88 37.22
C PHE A 9 26.52 3.85 37.64
N LEU A 10 26.43 3.56 38.95
CA LEU A 10 25.41 2.64 39.47
C LEU A 10 23.99 3.15 39.19
N LEU A 11 23.75 4.46 39.37
CA LEU A 11 22.45 5.08 39.08
C LEU A 11 22.10 5.01 37.60
N ILE A 12 23.06 5.19 36.70
CA ILE A 12 22.86 5.03 35.25
C ILE A 12 22.50 3.58 34.91
N VAL A 13 23.21 2.60 35.47
CA VAL A 13 22.91 1.17 35.23
C VAL A 13 21.51 0.80 35.73
N ILE A 14 21.12 1.28 36.92
CA ILE A 14 19.77 1.05 37.46
C ILE A 14 18.72 1.72 36.56
N ALA A 15 18.95 2.97 36.13
CA ALA A 15 18.04 3.68 35.25
C ALA A 15 17.87 2.95 33.91
N ILE A 16 18.96 2.45 33.30
CA ILE A 16 18.90 1.66 32.07
C ILE A 16 18.12 0.36 32.30
N GLY A 17 18.35 -0.34 33.41
CA GLY A 17 17.63 -1.56 33.74
C GLY A 17 16.13 -1.35 33.91
N ILE A 18 15.74 -0.29 34.63
CA ILE A 18 14.33 0.11 34.80
C ILE A 18 13.72 0.47 33.45
N CYS A 19 14.39 1.29 32.65
CA CYS A 19 13.90 1.68 31.33
C CYS A 19 13.72 0.48 30.39
N ALA A 20 14.67 -0.46 30.37
CA ALA A 20 14.56 -1.67 29.55
C ALA A 20 13.42 -2.59 30.00
N TYR A 21 13.11 -2.61 31.29
CA TYR A 21 12.00 -3.41 31.84
C TYR A 21 10.63 -2.81 31.53
N PHE A 22 10.45 -1.50 31.73
CA PHE A 22 9.17 -0.83 31.51
C PHE A 22 8.91 -0.44 30.06
N PHE A 23 9.98 -0.21 29.29
CA PHE A 23 9.89 0.24 27.89
C PHE A 23 10.75 -0.64 26.98
N PRO A 24 10.50 -1.96 26.94
CA PRO A 24 11.33 -2.90 26.18
C PRO A 24 11.31 -2.60 24.67
N GLY A 25 10.31 -1.89 24.15
CA GLY A 25 10.21 -1.49 22.74
C GLY A 25 11.07 -0.29 22.32
N ILE A 26 11.73 0.43 23.25
CA ILE A 26 12.57 1.60 22.92
C ILE A 26 13.56 1.34 21.77
N PRO A 27 14.30 0.21 21.73
CA PRO A 27 15.23 -0.06 20.64
C PRO A 27 14.54 -0.08 19.27
N TYR A 28 13.34 -0.65 19.17
CA TYR A 28 12.57 -0.69 17.92
C TYR A 28 12.01 0.68 17.54
N ARG A 29 11.62 1.51 18.51
CA ARG A 29 11.21 2.89 18.24
C ARG A 29 12.36 3.68 17.63
N TYR A 30 13.56 3.55 18.21
CA TYR A 30 14.77 4.18 17.68
C TYR A 30 15.05 3.70 16.26
N LYS A 31 14.99 2.38 15.99
CA LYS A 31 15.17 1.87 14.63
C LYS A 31 14.17 2.47 13.66
N CYS A 32 12.88 2.51 14.01
CA CYS A 32 11.86 3.09 13.13
C CYS A 32 12.19 4.55 12.77
N THR A 33 12.51 5.38 13.76
CA THR A 33 12.73 6.81 13.53
C THR A 33 14.06 7.15 12.84
N HIS A 34 15.02 6.23 12.80
CA HIS A 34 16.35 6.47 12.22
C HIS A 34 16.58 5.72 10.91
N GLU A 35 15.98 4.54 10.76
CA GLU A 35 16.15 3.70 9.57
C GLU A 35 15.07 3.98 8.51
N PHE A 36 13.89 4.45 8.91
CA PHE A 36 12.77 4.65 7.99
C PHE A 36 12.55 6.11 7.60
N LYS A 37 12.12 6.30 6.34
CA LYS A 37 11.80 7.61 5.77
C LYS A 37 10.31 7.88 5.79
N LEU A 38 9.51 6.86 5.49
CA LEU A 38 8.06 6.93 5.54
C LEU A 38 7.57 6.61 6.95
N LEU A 39 7.18 7.64 7.69
CA LEU A 39 6.65 7.52 9.06
C LEU A 39 5.17 7.89 9.15
N ASP A 40 4.70 8.79 8.29
CA ASP A 40 3.31 9.23 8.22
C ASP A 40 2.49 8.35 7.28
N SER A 41 1.16 8.33 7.46
CA SER A 41 0.26 7.62 6.56
C SER A 41 0.46 8.09 5.12
N ILE A 42 0.58 7.13 4.20
CA ILE A 42 0.56 7.38 2.75
C ILE A 42 -0.71 6.80 2.10
N TYR A 43 -1.64 6.32 2.92
CA TYR A 43 -2.97 5.88 2.51
C TYR A 43 -3.95 7.05 2.63
N SER A 44 -4.80 7.23 1.63
CA SER A 44 -5.80 8.29 1.53
C SER A 44 -7.10 7.73 0.93
N GLU A 45 -8.21 8.40 1.19
CA GLU A 45 -9.46 8.12 0.47
C GLU A 45 -9.47 8.94 -0.83
N VAL A 46 -10.18 8.43 -1.85
CA VAL A 46 -10.40 9.18 -3.09
C VAL A 46 -11.29 10.40 -2.79
N PRO A 47 -10.98 11.60 -3.32
CA PRO A 47 -11.81 12.78 -3.13
C PRO A 47 -13.25 12.55 -3.64
N ALA A 48 -14.26 12.93 -2.86
CA ALA A 48 -15.66 12.71 -3.22
C ALA A 48 -16.18 13.70 -4.29
N ASP A 49 -15.44 14.78 -4.55
CA ASP A 49 -15.82 15.89 -5.43
C ASP A 49 -15.06 15.87 -6.77
N LEU A 50 -14.67 14.68 -7.26
CA LEU A 50 -14.05 14.53 -8.56
C LEU A 50 -14.98 15.01 -9.68
N ALA A 51 -14.40 15.73 -10.64
CA ALA A 51 -15.12 16.10 -11.85
C ALA A 51 -15.51 14.82 -12.62
N PRO A 52 -16.73 14.75 -13.18
CA PRO A 52 -17.10 13.61 -14.00
C PRO A 52 -16.20 13.53 -15.23
N LEU A 53 -15.99 12.30 -15.71
CA LEU A 53 -15.25 12.09 -16.95
C LEU A 53 -15.91 12.84 -18.11
N PRO A 54 -15.11 13.44 -19.01
CA PRO A 54 -15.62 14.10 -20.21
C PRO A 54 -16.51 13.18 -21.07
N ALA A 55 -17.47 13.80 -21.78
CA ALA A 55 -18.46 13.06 -22.57
C ALA A 55 -17.87 12.35 -23.81
N ASP A 56 -16.68 12.74 -24.22
CA ASP A 56 -15.97 12.16 -25.35
C ASP A 56 -15.21 10.88 -24.98
N TYR A 57 -15.11 10.49 -23.71
CA TYR A 57 -14.45 9.24 -23.27
C TYR A 57 -15.15 7.98 -23.81
N ALA A 58 -14.39 6.90 -23.97
CA ALA A 58 -14.83 5.62 -24.49
C ALA A 58 -14.77 4.50 -23.45
N ASP A 59 -15.63 3.49 -23.62
CA ASP A 59 -15.63 2.27 -22.81
C ASP A 59 -14.70 1.22 -23.41
N TYR A 60 -13.77 0.74 -22.60
CA TYR A 60 -12.87 -0.37 -22.92
C TYR A 60 -13.26 -1.58 -22.09
N SER A 61 -13.44 -2.74 -22.74
CA SER A 61 -13.80 -3.97 -22.04
C SER A 61 -12.99 -5.16 -22.53
N ASN A 62 -12.31 -5.82 -21.59
CA ASN A 62 -11.60 -7.07 -21.82
C ASN A 62 -11.34 -7.76 -20.47
N LEU A 63 -11.06 -9.06 -20.49
CA LEU A 63 -10.69 -9.87 -19.31
C LEU A 63 -11.71 -9.81 -18.15
N GLY A 64 -12.97 -9.45 -18.42
CA GLY A 64 -13.99 -9.29 -17.38
C GLY A 64 -13.96 -7.93 -16.65
N ILE A 65 -13.18 -6.97 -17.14
CA ILE A 65 -13.14 -5.58 -16.69
C ILE A 65 -13.80 -4.68 -17.74
N ARG A 66 -14.50 -3.66 -17.27
CA ARG A 66 -14.87 -2.48 -18.05
C ARG A 66 -14.28 -1.23 -17.39
N ILE A 67 -13.67 -0.36 -18.19
CA ILE A 67 -13.09 0.91 -17.78
C ILE A 67 -13.47 1.99 -18.79
N THR A 68 -13.85 3.18 -18.31
CA THR A 68 -14.14 4.34 -19.16
C THR A 68 -12.94 5.28 -19.13
N ALA A 69 -12.36 5.58 -20.29
CA ALA A 69 -11.11 6.33 -20.41
C ALA A 69 -11.01 7.11 -21.74
N TRP A 70 -9.86 7.72 -22.02
CA TRP A 70 -9.61 8.51 -23.24
C TRP A 70 -10.05 7.78 -24.50
N ASN A 71 -10.64 8.47 -25.46
CA ASN A 71 -11.25 7.86 -26.66
C ASN A 71 -10.31 7.72 -27.86
N ASP A 72 -9.08 8.19 -27.75
CA ASP A 72 -8.07 8.24 -28.80
C ASP A 72 -7.18 6.99 -28.81
N MET A 73 -7.44 6.02 -27.93
CA MET A 73 -6.61 4.82 -27.81
C MET A 73 -7.11 3.69 -28.71
N GLU A 74 -6.16 2.95 -29.28
CA GLU A 74 -6.39 1.74 -30.05
C GLU A 74 -5.88 0.50 -29.31
N ALA A 75 -6.50 -0.66 -29.57
CA ALA A 75 -6.07 -1.91 -28.98
C ALA A 75 -4.72 -2.37 -29.56
N VAL A 76 -3.75 -2.61 -28.69
CA VAL A 76 -2.42 -3.13 -29.06
C VAL A 76 -2.36 -4.62 -28.77
N ARG A 77 -1.80 -5.38 -29.71
CA ARG A 77 -1.63 -6.82 -29.54
C ARG A 77 -0.59 -7.13 -28.46
N THR A 78 -1.02 -7.86 -27.43
CA THR A 78 -0.15 -8.44 -26.39
C THR A 78 0.27 -9.86 -26.76
N GLU A 79 1.40 -10.33 -26.24
CA GLU A 79 1.84 -11.73 -26.39
C GLU A 79 1.20 -12.65 -25.35
N ASP A 80 0.85 -12.10 -24.18
CA ASP A 80 0.17 -12.83 -23.11
C ASP A 80 -1.36 -12.66 -23.22
N LYS A 81 -2.06 -13.80 -23.22
CA LYS A 81 -3.52 -13.89 -23.24
C LYS A 81 -4.18 -13.34 -21.97
N ASN A 82 -3.42 -13.19 -20.90
CA ASN A 82 -3.88 -12.61 -19.63
C ASN A 82 -3.67 -11.11 -19.57
N GLU A 83 -3.29 -10.49 -20.68
CA GLU A 83 -3.04 -9.06 -20.77
C GLU A 83 -3.87 -8.41 -21.88
N ALA A 84 -4.35 -7.19 -21.62
CA ALA A 84 -4.97 -6.32 -22.60
C ALA A 84 -4.30 -4.95 -22.54
N LEU A 85 -3.95 -4.39 -23.70
CA LEU A 85 -3.29 -3.10 -23.82
C LEU A 85 -4.06 -2.20 -24.79
N TRP A 86 -4.34 -0.97 -24.35
CA TRP A 86 -4.79 0.13 -25.20
C TRP A 86 -3.81 1.28 -25.09
N GLU A 87 -3.45 1.87 -26.23
CA GLU A 87 -2.46 2.93 -26.32
C GLU A 87 -2.86 3.89 -27.46
N ASN A 88 -2.61 5.18 -27.29
CA ASN A 88 -2.75 6.16 -28.39
C ASN A 88 -1.46 6.25 -29.24
N GLU A 89 -1.53 6.94 -30.38
CA GLU A 89 -0.43 6.95 -31.37
C GLU A 89 0.91 7.48 -30.80
N ASP A 90 0.86 8.49 -29.92
CA ASP A 90 2.03 9.11 -29.31
C ASP A 90 2.45 8.49 -27.97
N LYS A 91 1.70 7.48 -27.50
CA LYS A 91 1.91 6.73 -26.24
C LYS A 91 1.81 7.56 -24.97
N SER A 92 1.16 8.73 -25.03
CA SER A 92 0.88 9.54 -23.84
C SER A 92 -0.24 8.94 -22.98
N HIS A 93 -1.17 8.21 -23.59
CA HIS A 93 -2.25 7.50 -22.90
C HIS A 93 -2.07 6.01 -23.05
N THR A 94 -2.13 5.30 -21.92
CA THR A 94 -1.99 3.84 -21.91
C THR A 94 -2.87 3.24 -20.83
N ILE A 95 -3.51 2.13 -21.17
CA ILE A 95 -4.20 1.24 -20.23
C ILE A 95 -3.67 -0.16 -20.44
N HIS A 96 -2.95 -0.69 -19.45
CA HIS A 96 -2.49 -2.07 -19.44
C HIS A 96 -3.18 -2.84 -18.33
N VAL A 97 -4.08 -3.74 -18.71
CA VAL A 97 -4.75 -4.66 -17.78
C VAL A 97 -4.02 -5.99 -17.79
N LYS A 98 -3.63 -6.47 -16.62
CA LYS A 98 -3.04 -7.80 -16.39
C LYS A 98 -3.94 -8.57 -15.43
N THR A 99 -4.20 -9.85 -15.70
CA THR A 99 -4.91 -10.73 -14.78
C THR A 99 -4.01 -11.88 -14.33
N GLU A 100 -4.08 -12.20 -13.04
CA GLU A 100 -3.39 -13.36 -12.49
C GLU A 100 -4.34 -14.23 -11.67
N THR A 101 -4.04 -15.53 -11.64
CA THR A 101 -4.72 -16.49 -10.77
C THR A 101 -3.78 -16.87 -9.63
N LEU A 102 -4.18 -16.53 -8.41
CA LEU A 102 -3.50 -16.87 -7.18
C LEU A 102 -3.76 -18.34 -6.85
N GLY A 103 -2.71 -19.07 -6.45
CA GLY A 103 -2.84 -20.47 -6.06
C GLY A 103 -3.65 -20.65 -4.77
N ASP A 104 -4.18 -21.86 -4.56
CA ASP A 104 -5.01 -22.19 -3.39
C ASP A 104 -4.28 -21.99 -2.05
N ASN A 105 -2.95 -22.07 -2.05
CA ASN A 105 -2.11 -21.89 -0.87
C ASN A 105 -1.51 -20.48 -0.76
N TYR A 106 -2.02 -19.51 -1.54
CA TYR A 106 -1.55 -18.13 -1.45
C TYR A 106 -1.86 -17.53 -0.07
N ASP A 107 -0.83 -17.02 0.60
CA ASP A 107 -0.96 -16.23 1.81
C ASP A 107 -0.33 -14.85 1.57
N PHE A 108 -1.07 -13.78 1.86
CA PHE A 108 -0.57 -12.40 1.71
C PHE A 108 0.56 -12.08 2.71
N LEU A 109 0.75 -12.90 3.75
CA LEU A 109 1.87 -12.81 4.67
C LEU A 109 3.12 -13.58 4.21
N ASP A 110 3.03 -14.33 3.11
CA ASP A 110 4.19 -14.99 2.54
C ASP A 110 5.31 -13.97 2.30
N ARG A 111 6.53 -14.31 2.70
CA ARG A 111 7.75 -13.49 2.57
C ARG A 111 7.81 -12.23 3.46
N THR A 112 6.74 -11.85 4.15
CA THR A 112 6.78 -10.74 5.13
C THR A 112 7.55 -11.11 6.40
N GLY A 113 7.67 -12.41 6.69
CA GLY A 113 8.22 -12.92 7.94
C GLY A 113 7.37 -12.57 9.16
N ILE A 114 6.10 -12.19 8.98
CA ILE A 114 5.10 -11.94 10.03
C ILE A 114 4.14 -13.13 10.03
N THR A 115 3.81 -13.65 11.22
CA THR A 115 2.80 -14.70 11.35
C THR A 115 1.42 -14.08 11.57
N HIS A 116 0.36 -14.79 11.17
CA HIS A 116 -1.03 -14.41 11.46
C HIS A 116 -1.25 -14.12 12.96
N GLU A 117 -0.70 -14.95 13.86
CA GLU A 117 -0.80 -14.72 15.31
C GLU A 117 -0.15 -13.39 15.74
N ALA A 118 1.05 -13.09 15.25
CA ALA A 118 1.76 -11.87 15.59
C ALA A 118 1.04 -10.63 15.05
N LEU A 119 0.49 -10.72 13.83
CA LEU A 119 -0.30 -9.65 13.22
C LEU A 119 -1.61 -9.41 13.98
N ASN A 120 -2.34 -10.47 14.31
CA ASN A 120 -3.59 -10.40 15.06
C ASN A 120 -3.37 -9.81 16.46
N SER A 121 -2.32 -10.24 17.15
CA SER A 121 -1.91 -9.68 18.45
C SER A 121 -1.62 -8.18 18.35
N TYR A 122 -0.86 -7.78 17.34
CA TYR A 122 -0.53 -6.37 17.09
C TYR A 122 -1.80 -5.56 16.81
N CYS A 123 -2.62 -5.97 15.84
CA CYS A 123 -3.84 -5.27 15.44
C CYS A 123 -4.79 -5.07 16.63
N LYS A 124 -5.01 -6.14 17.42
CA LYS A 124 -5.82 -6.07 18.65
C LYS A 124 -5.28 -5.06 19.66
N LYS A 125 -3.96 -4.98 19.82
CA LYS A 125 -3.30 -4.06 20.77
C LYS A 125 -3.48 -2.60 20.36
N VAL A 126 -3.40 -2.31 19.07
CA VAL A 126 -3.52 -0.95 18.52
C VAL A 126 -4.94 -0.57 18.10
N GLY A 127 -5.92 -1.44 18.36
CA GLY A 127 -7.33 -1.19 18.04
C GLY A 127 -7.65 -1.20 16.53
N LYS A 128 -6.86 -1.91 15.72
CA LYS A 128 -7.09 -2.09 14.28
C LYS A 128 -7.67 -3.47 13.98
N THR A 129 -8.38 -3.58 12.86
CA THR A 129 -8.90 -4.86 12.36
C THR A 129 -7.77 -5.67 11.73
N PRO A 130 -7.58 -6.94 12.11
CA PRO A 130 -6.63 -7.80 11.42
C PRO A 130 -7.06 -8.04 9.98
N PRO A 131 -6.15 -7.94 9.00
CA PRO A 131 -6.47 -8.16 7.61
C PRO A 131 -6.67 -9.65 7.33
N GLU A 132 -7.62 -9.97 6.48
CA GLU A 132 -7.89 -11.33 5.98
C GLU A 132 -7.44 -11.50 4.52
N THR A 133 -7.06 -10.40 3.87
CA THR A 133 -6.72 -10.33 2.46
C THR A 133 -5.53 -9.42 2.21
N ASN A 134 -4.90 -9.54 1.03
CA ASN A 134 -3.77 -8.68 0.66
C ASN A 134 -4.16 -7.19 0.60
N HIS A 135 -5.36 -6.86 0.10
CA HIS A 135 -5.79 -5.46 0.02
C HIS A 135 -5.95 -4.83 1.42
N GLU A 136 -6.53 -5.56 2.38
CA GLU A 136 -6.64 -5.10 3.77
C GLU A 136 -5.26 -4.98 4.44
N PHE A 137 -4.34 -5.88 4.10
CA PHE A 137 -2.97 -5.84 4.61
C PHE A 137 -2.20 -4.64 4.09
N VAL A 138 -2.29 -4.33 2.79
CA VAL A 138 -1.70 -3.12 2.20
C VAL A 138 -2.32 -1.88 2.84
N ARG A 139 -3.65 -1.82 2.97
CA ARG A 139 -4.33 -0.71 3.66
C ARG A 139 -3.81 -0.52 5.08
N LEU A 140 -3.70 -1.60 5.85
CA LEU A 140 -3.14 -1.57 7.20
C LEU A 140 -1.74 -0.95 7.18
N ILE A 141 -0.81 -1.50 6.41
CA ILE A 141 0.59 -1.05 6.35
C ILE A 141 0.70 0.42 5.94
N MET A 142 0.04 0.80 4.85
CA MET A 142 0.17 2.16 4.29
C MET A 142 -0.47 3.22 5.20
N SER A 143 -1.45 2.82 6.02
CA SER A 143 -2.08 3.68 7.04
C SER A 143 -1.29 3.81 8.34
N LEU A 144 -0.27 2.98 8.58
CA LEU A 144 0.45 2.99 9.86
C LEU A 144 1.15 4.33 10.09
N THR A 145 1.10 4.80 11.32
CA THR A 145 1.89 5.96 11.77
C THR A 145 2.68 5.62 13.03
N MET A 146 3.59 6.50 13.44
CA MET A 146 4.31 6.32 14.71
C MET A 146 3.41 6.37 15.95
N GLU A 147 2.15 6.80 15.84
CA GLU A 147 1.16 6.74 16.93
C GLU A 147 0.71 5.30 17.20
N ASP A 148 0.80 4.40 16.22
CA ASP A 148 0.47 2.98 16.37
C ASP A 148 1.61 2.19 17.06
N PHE A 149 2.71 2.85 17.46
CA PHE A 149 3.84 2.21 18.13
C PHE A 149 3.64 2.11 19.65
N ASP A 150 3.73 0.90 20.22
CA ASP A 150 3.76 0.68 21.68
C ASP A 150 5.17 0.36 22.19
N ILE A 151 5.74 1.26 23.00
CA ILE A 151 7.06 1.07 23.65
C ILE A 151 7.05 0.05 24.79
N HIS A 152 5.89 -0.31 25.33
CA HIS A 152 5.79 -1.17 26.51
C HIS A 152 5.76 -2.66 26.15
N ASP A 153 5.55 -2.99 24.87
CA ASP A 153 5.42 -4.38 24.39
C ASP A 153 6.46 -4.69 23.32
N MET A 154 7.47 -5.49 23.71
CA MET A 154 8.55 -5.90 22.82
C MET A 154 8.06 -6.66 21.57
N LYS A 155 7.06 -7.53 21.73
CA LYS A 155 6.59 -8.39 20.62
C LYS A 155 5.87 -7.52 19.60
N ASN A 156 4.97 -6.66 20.05
CA ASN A 156 4.21 -5.76 19.18
C ASN A 156 5.11 -4.68 18.56
N ALA A 157 6.09 -4.14 19.31
CA ALA A 157 7.10 -3.24 18.77
C ALA A 157 7.92 -3.86 17.62
N LYS A 158 8.28 -5.14 17.75
CA LYS A 158 8.97 -5.89 16.70
C LYS A 158 8.08 -6.10 15.46
N THR A 159 6.80 -6.42 15.65
CA THR A 159 5.84 -6.56 14.54
C THR A 159 5.64 -5.23 13.82
N PHE A 160 5.41 -4.13 14.57
CA PHE A 160 5.31 -2.78 14.00
C PHE A 160 6.53 -2.42 13.15
N TYR A 161 7.75 -2.65 13.69
CA TYR A 161 8.98 -2.37 12.95
C TYR A 161 9.03 -3.13 11.60
N LYS A 162 8.59 -4.39 11.56
CA LYS A 162 8.51 -5.15 10.30
C LYS A 162 7.48 -4.55 9.34
N LEU A 163 6.29 -4.20 9.82
CA LEU A 163 5.25 -3.57 8.99
C LEU A 163 5.73 -2.24 8.42
N MET A 164 6.40 -1.41 9.23
CA MET A 164 7.00 -0.16 8.76
C MET A 164 8.16 -0.37 7.81
N SER A 165 8.94 -1.45 7.97
CA SER A 165 9.98 -1.83 7.01
C SER A 165 9.36 -2.10 5.64
N LEU A 166 8.28 -2.90 5.59
CA LEU A 166 7.55 -3.19 4.35
C LEU A 166 6.98 -1.91 3.74
N LYS A 167 6.38 -1.03 4.54
CA LYS A 167 5.93 0.30 4.08
C LYS A 167 7.07 1.10 3.44
N ASN A 168 8.25 1.06 4.05
CA ASN A 168 9.37 1.88 3.63
C ASN A 168 10.10 1.30 2.39
N GLU A 169 9.79 0.07 1.97
CA GLU A 169 10.19 -0.45 0.64
C GLU A 169 9.54 0.36 -0.50
N GLU A 170 8.44 1.05 -0.23
CA GLU A 170 7.76 1.96 -1.17
C GLU A 170 8.43 3.35 -1.28
N PHE A 171 9.48 3.63 -0.49
CA PHE A 171 10.14 4.92 -0.54
C PHE A 171 11.02 5.08 -1.79
N MET A 172 10.66 6.03 -2.66
CA MET A 172 11.39 6.31 -3.91
C MET A 172 12.18 7.63 -3.90
N GLY A 173 12.29 8.29 -2.74
CA GLY A 173 12.92 9.61 -2.61
C GLY A 173 11.90 10.73 -2.41
N LEU A 174 12.37 11.88 -1.90
CA LEU A 174 11.48 13.01 -1.56
C LEU A 174 10.82 13.66 -2.79
N ASN A 175 11.46 13.56 -3.95
CA ASN A 175 10.96 14.12 -5.21
C ASN A 175 10.07 13.13 -5.99
N CYS A 176 9.91 11.90 -5.48
CA CYS A 176 9.12 10.87 -6.12
C CYS A 176 8.07 10.34 -5.12
N PRO A 177 7.04 11.14 -4.78
CA PRO A 177 6.06 10.74 -3.78
C PRO A 177 5.26 9.53 -4.26
N VAL A 178 5.08 8.57 -3.35
CA VAL A 178 4.15 7.45 -3.52
C VAL A 178 2.93 7.68 -2.64
N ARG A 179 1.74 7.48 -3.19
CA ARG A 179 0.48 7.54 -2.45
C ARG A 179 -0.38 6.33 -2.78
N TYR A 180 -1.18 5.94 -1.80
CA TYR A 180 -2.17 4.88 -1.93
C TYR A 180 -3.56 5.47 -1.72
N TYR A 181 -4.49 5.13 -2.60
CA TYR A 181 -5.89 5.47 -2.49
C TYR A 181 -6.73 4.20 -2.35
N SER A 182 -7.84 4.29 -1.63
CA SER A 182 -8.86 3.24 -1.70
C SER A 182 -9.37 3.11 -3.14
N GLY A 183 -9.61 1.88 -3.59
CA GLY A 183 -10.08 1.59 -4.94
C GLY A 183 -11.27 0.65 -4.89
N ASP A 184 -12.25 0.94 -4.03
CA ASP A 184 -13.47 0.14 -3.91
C ASP A 184 -14.44 0.48 -5.05
N GLY A 185 -14.89 -0.52 -5.79
CA GLY A 185 -15.76 -0.32 -6.96
C GLY A 185 -16.85 -1.38 -7.09
N VAL A 186 -17.50 -1.44 -8.24
CA VAL A 186 -18.63 -2.37 -8.43
C VAL A 186 -18.11 -3.79 -8.61
N GLY A 187 -18.31 -4.61 -7.57
CA GLY A 187 -17.99 -6.05 -7.54
C GLY A 187 -16.56 -6.38 -7.11
N TYR A 188 -15.81 -5.40 -6.60
CA TYR A 188 -14.44 -5.59 -6.13
C TYR A 188 -14.04 -4.62 -5.04
N LYS A 189 -13.00 -5.01 -4.30
CA LYS A 189 -12.20 -4.13 -3.45
C LYS A 189 -10.81 -3.96 -4.01
N GLY A 190 -10.15 -2.86 -3.69
CA GLY A 190 -8.85 -2.58 -4.27
C GLY A 190 -8.13 -1.40 -3.66
N PHE A 191 -6.99 -1.09 -4.26
CA PHE A 191 -6.28 0.15 -3.98
C PHE A 191 -5.58 0.64 -5.24
N MET A 192 -5.43 1.94 -5.35
CA MET A 192 -4.60 2.57 -6.37
C MET A 192 -3.30 3.04 -5.75
N LYS A 193 -2.17 2.61 -6.30
CA LYS A 193 -0.84 3.14 -6.01
C LYS A 193 -0.48 4.16 -7.09
N THR A 194 -0.04 5.34 -6.69
CA THR A 194 0.45 6.36 -7.62
C THR A 194 1.94 6.52 -7.47
N VAL A 195 2.67 6.52 -8.59
CA VAL A 195 4.11 6.75 -8.64
C VAL A 195 4.38 7.94 -9.55
N GLU A 196 5.01 8.97 -8.99
CA GLU A 196 5.46 10.14 -9.74
C GLU A 196 6.98 10.14 -9.79
N MET A 197 7.55 9.87 -10.97
CA MET A 197 8.99 10.07 -11.24
C MET A 197 9.16 11.28 -12.17
N PRO A 198 10.34 11.92 -12.20
CA PRO A 198 10.58 13.08 -13.06
C PRO A 198 10.30 12.86 -14.56
N SER A 199 10.42 11.62 -15.03
CA SER A 199 10.25 11.24 -16.44
C SER A 199 8.96 10.47 -16.73
N GLU A 200 8.23 10.04 -15.70
CA GLU A 200 7.13 9.09 -15.85
C GLU A 200 6.18 9.20 -14.66
N LYS A 201 4.88 9.28 -14.94
CA LYS A 201 3.84 9.25 -13.92
C LYS A 201 2.91 8.10 -14.23
N THR A 202 2.76 7.19 -13.28
CA THR A 202 1.94 5.99 -13.44
C THR A 202 1.01 5.81 -12.26
N ALA A 203 -0.18 5.31 -12.54
CA ALA A 203 -1.12 4.82 -11.54
C ALA A 203 -1.31 3.32 -11.75
N VAL A 204 -1.22 2.56 -10.66
CA VAL A 204 -1.36 1.11 -10.64
C VAL A 204 -2.51 0.75 -9.74
N ILE A 205 -3.60 0.25 -10.32
CA ILE A 205 -4.82 -0.11 -9.62
C ILE A 205 -4.82 -1.63 -9.44
N ASN A 206 -4.85 -2.07 -8.17
CA ASN A 206 -4.88 -3.48 -7.79
C ASN A 206 -6.31 -3.83 -7.37
N ILE A 207 -6.88 -4.85 -8.00
CA ILE A 207 -8.30 -5.20 -7.92
C ILE A 207 -8.46 -6.65 -7.45
N TYR A 208 -9.27 -6.82 -6.41
CA TYR A 208 -9.60 -8.08 -5.76
C TYR A 208 -11.11 -8.31 -5.86
N PRO A 209 -11.58 -9.19 -6.75
CA PRO A 209 -13.00 -9.47 -6.94
C PRO A 209 -13.68 -10.02 -5.70
N ASP A 210 -14.89 -9.56 -5.39
CA ASP A 210 -15.64 -10.01 -4.21
C ASP A 210 -16.04 -11.50 -4.30
N LYS A 211 -16.33 -11.96 -5.53
CA LYS A 211 -16.82 -13.33 -5.79
C LYS A 211 -15.70 -14.33 -6.09
N ASN A 212 -14.47 -13.86 -6.33
CA ASN A 212 -13.34 -14.72 -6.72
C ASN A 212 -12.02 -14.19 -6.14
N ASN A 213 -11.76 -14.54 -4.89
CA ASN A 213 -10.56 -14.18 -4.15
C ASN A 213 -9.25 -14.77 -4.72
N HIS A 214 -9.33 -15.73 -5.64
CA HIS A 214 -8.17 -16.30 -6.32
C HIS A 214 -7.83 -15.58 -7.62
N ARG A 215 -8.61 -14.59 -8.04
CA ARG A 215 -8.30 -13.76 -9.19
C ARG A 215 -7.84 -12.40 -8.72
N HIS A 216 -6.79 -11.90 -9.34
CA HIS A 216 -6.30 -10.54 -9.10
C HIS A 216 -6.11 -9.85 -10.44
N TYR A 217 -6.37 -8.55 -10.47
CA TYR A 217 -6.09 -7.72 -11.63
C TYR A 217 -5.23 -6.53 -11.25
N THR A 218 -4.30 -6.23 -12.15
CA THR A 218 -3.48 -5.03 -12.10
C THR A 218 -3.81 -4.19 -13.33
N ILE A 219 -4.22 -2.94 -13.12
CA ILE A 219 -4.43 -1.97 -14.19
C ILE A 219 -3.37 -0.88 -14.06
N GLU A 220 -2.51 -0.77 -15.05
CA GLU A 220 -1.50 0.29 -15.15
C GLU A 220 -2.03 1.37 -16.09
N LEU A 221 -2.04 2.62 -15.61
CA LEU A 221 -2.50 3.81 -16.33
C LEU A 221 -1.37 4.82 -16.42
N SER A 222 -1.15 5.39 -17.60
CA SER A 222 -0.31 6.60 -17.77
C SER A 222 -1.01 7.80 -17.13
N VAL A 223 -0.27 8.68 -16.46
CA VAL A 223 -0.85 9.84 -15.76
C VAL A 223 -0.50 11.14 -16.47
N THR A 224 -1.51 11.74 -17.09
CA THR A 224 -1.50 13.09 -17.67
C THR A 224 -1.98 14.14 -16.67
N ASP A 225 -3.11 13.86 -16.01
CA ASP A 225 -3.71 14.66 -14.94
C ASP A 225 -4.19 13.76 -13.78
N TRP A 226 -3.94 14.17 -12.53
CA TRP A 226 -4.27 13.34 -11.36
C TRP A 226 -5.78 13.23 -11.09
N ASN A 227 -6.56 14.29 -11.33
CA ASN A 227 -8.00 14.25 -11.11
C ASN A 227 -8.68 13.38 -12.15
N GLU A 228 -8.20 13.46 -13.40
CA GLU A 228 -8.62 12.59 -14.49
C GLU A 228 -8.37 11.11 -14.17
N ILE A 229 -7.19 10.77 -13.67
CA ILE A 229 -6.84 9.39 -13.31
C ILE A 229 -7.66 8.86 -12.14
N LEU A 230 -7.92 9.70 -11.13
CA LEU A 230 -8.82 9.35 -10.04
C LEU A 230 -10.23 9.08 -10.57
N ALA A 231 -10.76 9.93 -11.46
CA ALA A 231 -12.07 9.74 -12.07
C ALA A 231 -12.13 8.48 -12.98
N ILE A 232 -11.06 8.18 -13.73
CA ILE A 232 -10.95 6.93 -14.50
C ILE A 232 -10.98 5.73 -13.55
N SER A 233 -10.28 5.80 -12.41
CA SER A 233 -10.25 4.71 -11.44
C SER A 233 -11.63 4.40 -10.84
N GLU A 234 -12.48 5.41 -10.62
CA GLU A 234 -13.86 5.24 -10.16
C GLU A 234 -14.81 4.67 -11.22
N SER A 235 -14.42 4.74 -12.50
CA SER A 235 -15.24 4.19 -13.61
C SER A 235 -15.17 2.66 -13.73
N ILE A 236 -14.18 2.03 -13.09
CA ILE A 236 -13.87 0.61 -13.26
C ILE A 236 -14.99 -0.25 -12.69
N LYS A 237 -15.36 -1.28 -13.47
CA LYS A 237 -16.37 -2.28 -13.09
C LYS A 237 -15.91 -3.67 -13.46
N LEU A 238 -16.15 -4.64 -12.59
CA LEU A 238 -16.08 -6.04 -12.96
C LEU A 238 -17.40 -6.46 -13.63
N THR A 239 -17.29 -7.15 -14.75
CA THR A 239 -18.45 -7.56 -15.57
C THR A 239 -18.79 -9.05 -15.43
N GLU A 240 -18.23 -9.73 -14.41
CA GLU A 240 -18.38 -11.18 -14.14
C GLU A 240 -19.33 -11.52 -12.97
#